data_AF-A0A2V9UGB3-F1
#
_entry.id   AF-A0A2V9UGB3-F1
#
_cell.length_a   1.000
_cell.length_b   1.000
_cell.length_c   1.000
_cell.angle_alpha   90.00
_cell.angle_beta   90.00
_cell.angle_gamma   90.00
#
_symmetry.space_group_name_H-M   'P 1'
#
loop_
_entity.id
_entity.type
_entity.pdbx_description
1 polymer ?
#
loop_
_entity_poly.entity_id
_entity_poly.type
_entity_poly.pdbx_seq_one_letter_code
_entity_poly.pdbx_strand_id
1 'polypeptide(L)' 'MDVKNVDRVRDELKGLLQKQTETLKAQTFGGLSQREWNDFEQRRERIHDLTVLLLTLSVPADRAA' A
#
# COMPACT_ATOMS: atom_id res chain seq x y z
N MET A 1 21.80 2.15 2.80
CA MET A 1 20.48 2.01 2.14
C MET A 1 20.06 3.40 1.66
N ASP A 2 19.66 3.54 0.41
CA ASP A 2 19.41 4.85 -0.19
C ASP A 2 18.08 5.44 0.30
N VAL A 3 18.14 6.51 1.10
CA VAL A 3 16.99 7.19 1.71
C VAL A 3 15.93 7.56 0.65
N LYS A 4 16.38 7.87 -0.58
CA LYS A 4 15.51 8.16 -1.73
C LYS A 4 14.59 7.01 -2.11
N ASN A 5 14.99 5.76 -1.85
CA ASN A 5 14.18 4.59 -2.17
C ASN A 5 13.07 4.38 -1.13
N VAL A 6 13.34 4.69 0.14
CA VAL A 6 12.36 4.60 1.24
C VAL A 6 11.27 5.67 1.09
N ASP A 7 11.64 6.91 0.78
CA ASP A 7 10.66 7.98 0.58
C ASP A 7 9.75 7.72 -0.62
N ARG A 8 10.31 7.19 -1.72
CA ARG A 8 9.52 6.77 -2.89
C ARG A 8 8.50 5.69 -2.56
N VAL A 9 8.90 4.65 -1.82
CA VAL A 9 8.00 3.57 -1.38
C VAL A 9 6.91 4.12 -0.46
N ARG A 10 7.26 5.05 0.44
CA ARG A 10 6.30 5.70 1.34
C ARG A 10 5.25 6.51 0.57
N ASP A 11 5.67 7.27 -0.45
CA ASP A 11 4.75 8.10 -1.23
C ASP A 11 3.83 7.26 -2.12
N GLU A 12 4.34 6.18 -2.72
CA GLU A 12 3.52 5.21 -3.45
C GLU A 12 2.48 4.57 -2.52
N LEU A 13 2.88 4.13 -1.33
CA LEU A 13 1.98 3.53 -0.33
C LEU A 13 0.87 4.50 0.10
N LYS A 14 1.20 5.78 0.35
CA LYS A 14 0.21 6.81 0.68
C LYS A 14 -0.84 6.97 -0.42
N GLY A 15 -0.40 7.07 -1.68
CA GLY A 15 -1.30 7.22 -2.82
C GLY A 15 -2.23 6.00 -3.00
N LEU A 16 -1.72 4.79 -2.78
CA LEU A 16 -2.52 3.57 -2.87
C LEU A 16 -3.55 3.48 -1.73
N LEU A 17 -3.16 3.78 -0.49
CA LEU A 17 -4.06 3.78 0.67
C LEU A 17 -5.18 4.81 0.53
N GLN A 18 -4.89 5.98 -0.04
CA GLN A 18 -5.91 6.98 -0.31
C GLN A 18 -6.97 6.45 -1.29
N LYS A 19 -6.53 5.89 -2.42
CA LYS A 19 -7.44 5.30 -3.42
C LYS A 19 -8.24 4.13 -2.85
N GLN A 20 -7.62 3.27 -2.03
CA GLN A 20 -8.33 2.17 -1.35
C GLN A 20 -9.45 2.69 -0.45
N THR A 21 -9.19 3.77 0.28
CA THR A 21 -10.16 4.43 1.18
C THR A 21 -11.32 5.04 0.38
N GLU A 22 -11.04 5.67 -0.76
CA GLU A 22 -12.06 6.21 -1.66
C GLU A 22 -12.97 5.09 -2.20
N THR A 23 -12.39 3.95 -2.61
CA THR A 23 -13.15 2.79 -3.07
C THR A 23 -14.05 2.19 -1.98
N LEU A 24 -13.57 2.11 -0.72
CA LEU A 24 -14.41 1.67 0.42
C LEU A 24 -15.58 2.63 0.69
N LYS A 25 -15.35 3.93 0.56
CA LYS A 25 -16.43 4.92 0.67
C LYS A 25 -17.46 4.72 -0.44
N ALA A 26 -17.03 4.54 -1.68
CA ALA A 26 -17.93 4.29 -2.81
C ALA A 26 -18.76 3.00 -2.62
N GLN A 27 -18.14 1.93 -2.10
CA GLN A 27 -18.85 0.68 -1.78
C GLN A 27 -20.01 0.91 -0.80
N THR A 28 -19.83 1.81 0.17
CA THR A 28 -20.82 2.10 1.21
C THR A 28 -22.03 2.88 0.67
N PHE A 29 -21.87 3.64 -0.42
CA PHE A 29 -22.92 4.55 -0.94
C PHE A 29 -23.51 4.14 -2.30
N GLY A 30 -22.89 3.24 -3.06
CA GLY A 30 -23.39 2.83 -4.38
C GLY A 30 -23.07 1.41 -4.80
N GLY A 31 -22.35 0.64 -3.98
CA GLY A 31 -21.76 -0.64 -4.40
C GLY A 31 -20.61 -0.45 -5.39
N LEU A 32 -19.81 -1.50 -5.59
CA LEU A 32 -18.72 -1.52 -6.56
C LEU A 32 -19.08 -2.46 -7.71
N SER A 33 -18.74 -2.08 -8.93
CA SER A 33 -18.75 -3.01 -10.05
C SER A 33 -17.70 -4.11 -9.85
N GLN A 34 -17.86 -5.24 -10.54
CA GLN A 34 -16.89 -6.34 -10.47
C GLN A 34 -15.47 -5.90 -10.86
N ARG A 35 -15.35 -4.98 -11.82
CA ARG A 35 -14.06 -4.43 -12.23
C ARG A 35 -13.43 -3.62 -11.11
N GLU A 36 -14.19 -2.74 -10.47
CA GLU A 36 -13.71 -1.93 -9.35
C GLU A 36 -13.34 -2.81 -8.15
N TRP A 37 -14.06 -3.93 -7.95
CA TRP A 37 -13.70 -4.92 -6.93
C TRP A 37 -12.37 -5.61 -7.25
N ASN A 38 -12.17 -6.04 -8.49
CA ASN A 38 -10.90 -6.65 -8.91
C ASN A 38 -9.73 -5.66 -8.75
N ASP A 39 -9.94 -4.39 -9.15
CA ASP A 39 -8.92 -3.33 -8.99
C ASP A 39 -8.64 -3.05 -7.50
N PHE A 40 -9.65 -3.16 -6.63
CA PHE A 40 -9.51 -3.04 -5.18
C PHE A 40 -8.66 -4.17 -4.57
N GLU A 41 -8.87 -5.41 -5.01
CA GLU A 41 -8.12 -6.57 -4.53
C GLU A 41 -6.66 -6.52 -4.97
N GLN A 42 -6.40 -6.21 -6.25
CA GLN A 42 -5.03 -6.04 -6.74
C GLN A 42 -4.29 -4.91 -6.02
N ARG A 43 -4.98 -3.79 -5.75
CA ARG A 43 -4.41 -2.68 -4.97
C ARG A 43 -4.08 -3.10 -3.54
N ARG A 44 -4.92 -3.93 -2.91
CA ARG A 44 -4.69 -4.47 -1.57
C ARG A 44 -3.42 -5.32 -1.50
N GLU A 45 -3.21 -6.20 -2.48
CA GLU A 45 -1.97 -6.99 -2.58
C GLU A 45 -0.74 -6.10 -2.72
N ARG A 46 -0.80 -5.09 -3.61
CA ARG A 46 0.29 -4.14 -3.79
C ARG A 46 0.60 -3.33 -2.51
N ILE A 47 -0.43 -2.91 -1.77
CA ILE A 47 -0.28 -2.22 -0.48
C ILE A 47 0.44 -3.13 0.53
N HIS A 48 0.07 -4.42 0.59
CA HIS A 48 0.72 -5.39 1.45
C HIS A 48 2.20 -5.52 1.13
N ASP A 49 2.56 -5.76 -0.13
CA ASP A 49 3.95 -5.95 -0.56
C ASP A 49 4.82 -4.72 -0.25
N LEU A 50 4.31 -3.52 -0.53
CA LEU A 50 5.02 -2.28 -0.22
C LEU A 50 5.15 -2.03 1.28
N THR A 51 4.17 -2.47 2.08
CA THR A 51 4.24 -2.38 3.54
C THR A 51 5.34 -3.31 4.08
N VAL A 52 5.39 -4.56 3.62
CA VAL A 52 6.45 -5.51 3.98
C VAL A 52 7.82 -5.00 3.55
N LEU A 53 7.93 -4.47 2.32
CA LEU A 53 9.17 -3.86 1.84
C LEU A 53 9.58 -2.67 2.70
N LEU A 54 8.67 -1.76 3.01
CA LEU A 54 8.97 -0.60 3.85
C LEU A 54 9.45 -1.03 5.25
N LEU A 55 8.79 -2.01 5.86
CA LEU A 55 9.17 -2.53 7.17
C LEU A 55 10.56 -3.18 7.14
N THR A 56 10.85 -4.00 6.14
CA THR A 56 12.16 -4.65 5.99
C THR A 56 13.28 -3.64 5.72
N LEU A 57 13.01 -2.57 4.96
CA LEU A 57 13.95 -1.46 4.75
C LEU A 57 14.13 -0.58 6.01
N SER A 58 13.17 -0.59 6.93
CA SER A 58 13.16 0.26 8.13
C SER A 58 13.76 -0.42 9.37
N VAL A 59 14.01 -1.74 9.33
CA VAL A 59 14.69 -2.45 10.42
C VAL A 59 16.21 -2.24 10.31
N PRO A 60 16.88 -1.65 11.31
CA PRO A 60 18.33 -1.55 11.32
C PRO A 60 18.96 -2.94 11.46
N ALA A 61 20.03 -3.19 10.69
CA ALA A 61 20.75 -4.47 10.64
C ALA A 61 21.37 -4.91 11.99
N ASP A 62 21.37 -4.05 13.01
CA ASP A 62 22.07 -4.24 14.30
C ASP A 62 21.32 -5.07 15.35
N ARG A 63 20.17 -5.68 15.03
CA ARG A 63 19.42 -6.53 16.00
C ARG A 63 19.52 -8.03 15.74
N ALA A 64 20.60 -8.47 15.09
CA ALA A 64 20.87 -9.88 14.81
C ALA A 64 22.18 -10.40 15.44
N ALA A 65 22.68 -9.75 16.50
CA ALA A 65 23.84 -10.20 17.28
C ALA A 65 23.42 -10.60 18.70
#